data_AF-A0A3D5FV07-F1
#
_entry.id   AF-A0A3D5FV07-F1
#
_cell.length_a   1.000
_cell.length_b   1.000
_cell.length_c   1.000
_cell.angle_alpha   90.00
_cell.angle_beta   90.00
_cell.angle_gamma   90.00
#
_symmetry.space_group_name_H-M   'P 1'
#
loop_
_entity.id
_entity.type
_entity.pdbx_description
1 polymer ?
#
loop_
_entity_poly.entity_id
_entity_poly.type
_entity_poly.pdbx_seq_one_letter_code
_entity_poly.pdbx_strand_id
1 'polypeptide(L)'
;MRRPALPILTFLGLLALVICCTIVSCAYQPFAGPLKPAGDQGQGMTVHDDGSVVYQLDRFELTLRPMTDEELNRNFSPASVGATKSTNSYTFGDTEFTGLDSTRQRFTVFHATVKNYSYPKVKVDPSRSVLLAGNGRQYRSLSLAQLENYYRAYAIGYRGNEYGRLRERLDLLRRTMLTDDIVFSGQEAEGYLVFPVLHDDVTDLRLVLEDVVLRFNFLGEPSESIELAYAFDRQLGRLYPDGRKVVTHEPNTQ
;
A
#
# COMPACT_ATOMS: atom_id res chain seq x y z
N MET A 1 32.03 48.10 -48.86
CA MET A 1 31.16 46.92 -48.63
C MET A 1 31.69 46.15 -47.43
N ARG A 2 31.03 46.21 -46.26
CA ARG A 2 31.02 45.17 -45.20
C ARG A 2 30.06 45.61 -44.10
N ARG A 3 28.97 44.84 -43.94
CA ARG A 3 27.89 45.07 -42.95
C ARG A 3 28.32 44.56 -41.56
N PRO A 4 27.92 45.20 -40.46
CA PRO A 4 28.06 44.63 -39.12
C PRO A 4 26.85 43.73 -38.83
N ALA A 5 27.06 42.44 -38.59
CA ALA A 5 25.99 41.51 -38.26
C ALA A 5 26.45 40.58 -37.15
N LEU A 6 26.52 41.08 -35.91
CA LEU A 6 26.91 40.25 -34.76
C LEU A 6 26.34 40.65 -33.36
N PRO A 7 25.06 41.07 -33.21
CA PRO A 7 24.42 41.02 -31.89
C PRO A 7 23.15 40.14 -31.81
N ILE A 8 22.63 39.63 -32.94
CA ILE A 8 21.34 38.92 -32.98
C ILE A 8 21.47 37.45 -32.52
N LEU A 9 22.61 36.81 -32.80
CA LEU A 9 22.82 35.38 -32.50
C LEU A 9 23.00 35.11 -30.99
N THR A 10 23.61 36.04 -30.26
CA THR A 10 23.82 35.92 -28.80
C THR A 10 22.53 36.17 -28.02
N PHE A 11 21.66 37.06 -28.51
CA PHE A 11 20.36 37.34 -27.89
C PHE A 11 19.39 36.16 -28.02
N LEU A 12 19.40 35.47 -29.17
CA LEU A 12 18.58 34.27 -29.40
C LEU A 12 19.01 33.09 -28.50
N GLY A 13 20.31 32.93 -28.28
CA GLY A 13 20.85 31.90 -27.38
C GLY A 13 20.50 32.16 -25.91
N LEU A 14 20.53 33.42 -25.47
CA LEU A 14 20.14 33.80 -24.11
C LEU A 14 18.63 33.63 -23.87
N LEU A 15 17.80 33.97 -24.88
CA LEU A 15 16.35 33.77 -24.83
C LEU A 15 15.98 32.28 -24.78
N ALA A 16 16.67 31.43 -25.55
CA ALA A 16 16.47 29.97 -25.53
C ALA A 16 16.88 29.35 -24.19
N LEU A 17 17.93 29.85 -23.55
CA LEU A 17 18.36 29.42 -22.20
C LEU A 17 17.32 29.83 -21.14
N VAL A 18 16.80 31.06 -21.21
CA VAL A 18 15.75 31.55 -20.28
C VAL A 18 14.45 30.76 -20.46
N ILE A 19 14.03 30.49 -21.70
CA ILE A 19 12.84 29.67 -21.99
C ILE A 19 13.05 28.25 -21.45
N CYS A 20 14.21 27.63 -21.68
CA CYS A 20 14.53 26.30 -21.15
C CYS A 20 14.52 26.27 -19.60
N CYS A 21 15.07 27.29 -18.93
CA CYS A 21 15.02 27.40 -17.47
C CYS A 21 13.60 27.63 -16.92
N THR A 22 12.72 28.34 -17.64
CA THR A 22 11.32 28.49 -17.21
C THR A 22 10.49 27.22 -17.39
N ILE A 23 10.78 26.39 -18.41
CA ILE A 23 10.06 25.12 -18.64
C ILE A 23 10.43 24.08 -17.58
N VAL A 24 11.67 24.08 -17.09
CA VAL A 24 12.10 23.20 -15.98
C VAL A 24 11.36 23.53 -14.67
N SER A 25 10.88 24.78 -14.49
CA SER A 25 10.13 25.20 -13.30
C SER A 25 8.68 24.69 -13.26
N CYS A 26 8.17 24.10 -14.35
CA CYS A 26 6.86 23.43 -14.38
C CYS A 26 6.93 21.91 -14.12
N ALA A 27 8.12 21.32 -14.04
CA ALA A 27 8.27 19.93 -13.67
C ALA A 27 7.94 19.76 -12.17
N TYR A 28 7.01 18.86 -11.86
CA TYR A 28 6.71 18.45 -10.49
C TYR A 28 6.69 16.93 -10.42
N GLN A 29 7.02 16.38 -9.25
CA GLN A 29 6.81 14.98 -8.93
C GLN A 29 5.55 14.85 -8.07
N PRO A 30 4.58 13.97 -8.41
CA PRO A 30 3.46 13.74 -7.53
C PRO A 30 3.95 13.07 -6.24
N PHE A 31 3.30 13.37 -5.12
CA PHE A 31 3.50 12.64 -3.87
C PHE A 31 2.14 12.17 -3.33
N ALA A 32 2.15 11.06 -2.61
CA ALA A 32 1.01 10.54 -1.88
C ALA A 32 1.38 10.35 -0.40
N GLY A 33 0.52 10.83 0.50
CA GLY A 33 0.63 10.61 1.93
C GLY A 33 0.18 9.20 2.35
N PRO A 34 0.31 8.86 3.64
CA PRO A 34 -0.20 7.61 4.17
C PRO A 34 -1.73 7.54 4.07
N LEU A 35 -2.25 6.33 3.93
CA LEU A 35 -3.69 6.08 4.02
C LEU A 35 -4.17 6.30 5.44
N LYS A 36 -5.30 7.00 5.55
CA LYS A 36 -6.01 7.24 6.81
C LYS A 36 -7.45 6.78 6.65
N PRO A 37 -8.10 6.30 7.73
CA PRO A 37 -9.53 6.04 7.71
C PRO A 37 -10.31 7.27 7.25
N ALA A 38 -11.22 7.09 6.31
CA ALA A 38 -12.15 8.15 5.95
C ALA A 38 -13.12 8.42 7.10
N GLY A 39 -13.61 9.65 7.19
CA GLY A 39 -14.57 10.06 8.19
C GLY A 39 -15.98 9.51 7.98
N ASP A 40 -16.30 8.95 6.81
CA ASP A 40 -17.57 8.26 6.59
C ASP A 40 -17.31 6.75 6.49
N GLN A 41 -17.70 6.00 7.53
CA GLN A 41 -17.59 4.54 7.58
C GLN A 41 -18.98 3.91 7.57
N GLY A 42 -19.03 2.63 7.17
CA GLY A 42 -20.27 1.85 7.16
C GLY A 42 -20.86 1.62 8.56
N GLN A 43 -22.10 1.14 8.59
CA GLN A 43 -22.76 0.78 9.84
C GLN A 43 -21.97 -0.30 10.61
N GLY A 44 -21.86 -0.13 11.93
CA GLY A 44 -21.13 -1.07 12.79
C GLY A 44 -19.61 -0.92 12.73
N MET A 45 -19.10 0.13 12.08
CA MET A 45 -17.67 0.44 12.03
C MET A 45 -17.31 1.61 12.95
N THR A 46 -16.17 1.49 13.63
CA THR A 46 -15.60 2.54 14.49
C THR A 46 -14.16 2.79 14.10
N VAL A 47 -13.77 4.05 13.98
CA VAL A 47 -12.39 4.47 13.74
C VAL A 47 -11.69 4.68 15.08
N HIS A 48 -10.50 4.11 15.24
CA HIS A 48 -9.65 4.30 16.42
C HIS A 48 -8.53 5.32 16.16
N ASP A 49 -8.00 5.89 17.24
CA ASP A 49 -6.93 6.91 17.21
C ASP A 49 -5.63 6.41 16.54
N ASP A 50 -5.42 5.09 16.53
CA ASP A 50 -4.26 4.45 15.88
C ASP A 50 -4.44 4.30 14.36
N GLY A 51 -5.52 4.82 13.79
CA GLY A 51 -5.85 4.73 12.37
C GLY A 51 -6.43 3.37 11.95
N SER A 52 -6.80 2.50 12.89
CA SER A 52 -7.53 1.28 12.60
C SER A 52 -9.03 1.52 12.49
N VAL A 53 -9.71 0.70 11.70
CA VAL A 53 -11.16 0.68 11.58
C VAL A 53 -11.65 -0.69 12.04
N VAL A 54 -12.50 -0.72 13.05
CA VAL A 54 -13.05 -1.93 13.64
C VAL A 54 -14.50 -2.07 13.20
N TYR A 55 -14.81 -3.14 12.50
CA TYR A 55 -16.18 -3.62 12.35
C TYR A 55 -16.55 -4.52 13.52
N GLN A 56 -17.70 -4.30 14.13
CA GLN A 56 -18.21 -5.12 15.22
C GLN A 56 -19.64 -5.58 14.95
N LEU A 57 -19.87 -6.89 15.08
CA LEU A 57 -21.19 -7.51 15.07
C LEU A 57 -21.26 -8.50 16.23
N ASP A 58 -22.12 -8.24 17.22
CA ASP A 58 -22.12 -8.93 18.51
C ASP A 58 -20.71 -8.89 19.16
N ARG A 59 -20.09 -10.05 19.39
CA ARG A 59 -18.68 -10.23 19.82
C ARG A 59 -17.77 -10.77 18.71
N PHE A 60 -18.15 -10.58 17.45
CA PHE A 60 -17.25 -10.76 16.31
C PHE A 60 -16.69 -9.40 15.93
N GLU A 61 -15.37 -9.33 15.79
CA GLU A 61 -14.68 -8.11 15.38
C GLU A 61 -13.76 -8.41 14.20
N LEU A 62 -13.76 -7.50 13.23
CA LEU A 62 -12.76 -7.47 12.17
C LEU A 62 -12.15 -6.07 12.13
N THR A 63 -10.86 -6.00 12.39
CA THR A 63 -10.08 -4.76 12.42
C THR A 63 -9.20 -4.68 11.19
N LEU A 64 -9.19 -3.54 10.51
CA LEU A 64 -8.24 -3.23 9.45
C LEU A 64 -7.47 -1.96 9.74
N ARG A 65 -6.16 -2.01 9.53
CA ARG A 65 -5.27 -0.86 9.70
C ARG A 65 -4.32 -0.75 8.51
N PRO A 66 -4.27 0.39 7.80
CA PRO A 66 -3.24 0.62 6.80
C PRO A 66 -1.87 0.68 7.48
N MET A 67 -0.85 0.10 6.84
CA MET A 67 0.51 0.04 7.39
C MET A 67 1.44 0.92 6.56
N THR A 68 2.17 1.81 7.24
CA THR A 68 3.21 2.63 6.61
C THR A 68 4.51 1.83 6.44
N ASP A 69 5.35 2.25 5.48
CA ASP A 69 6.67 1.65 5.28
C ASP A 69 7.53 1.77 6.56
N GLU A 70 7.43 2.88 7.28
CA GLU A 70 8.14 3.09 8.55
C GLU A 70 7.70 2.09 9.62
N GLU A 71 6.40 1.79 9.72
CA GLU A 71 5.87 0.81 10.67
C GLU A 71 6.28 -0.61 10.30
N LEU A 72 6.17 -0.98 9.03
CA LEU A 72 6.61 -2.28 8.53
C LEU A 72 8.12 -2.48 8.72
N ASN A 73 8.91 -1.42 8.51
CA ASN A 73 10.36 -1.44 8.74
C ASN A 73 10.69 -1.60 10.23
N ARG A 74 9.91 -1.00 11.14
CA ARG A 74 10.06 -1.22 12.58
C ARG A 74 9.68 -2.65 12.98
N ASN A 75 8.53 -3.14 12.50
CA ASN A 75 8.05 -4.49 12.81
C ASN A 75 9.01 -5.59 12.30
N PHE A 76 9.67 -5.33 11.16
CA PHE A 76 10.61 -6.25 10.53
C PHE A 76 12.03 -5.67 10.49
N SER A 77 12.46 -5.04 11.57
CA SER A 77 13.77 -4.36 11.65
C SER A 77 14.95 -5.21 11.19
N PRO A 78 15.11 -6.49 11.58
CA PRO A 78 16.21 -7.33 11.11
C PRO A 78 16.22 -7.57 9.59
N ALA A 79 15.05 -7.59 8.96
CA ALA A 79 14.91 -7.76 7.51
C ALA A 79 15.02 -6.43 6.75
N SER A 80 14.86 -5.30 7.44
CA SER A 80 14.75 -3.96 6.85
C SER A 80 16.09 -3.25 6.70
N VAL A 81 17.19 -3.89 7.07
CA VAL A 81 18.54 -3.32 6.99
C VAL A 81 19.33 -3.87 5.79
N GLY A 82 20.29 -3.10 5.30
CA GLY A 82 21.22 -3.53 4.25
C GLY A 82 20.96 -2.90 2.88
N ALA A 83 20.27 -1.76 2.84
CA ALA A 83 19.86 -1.01 1.67
C ALA A 83 19.24 -1.94 0.61
N THR A 84 19.80 -1.94 -0.61
CA THR A 84 19.31 -2.76 -1.73
C THR A 84 19.31 -4.28 -1.46
N LYS A 85 19.95 -4.73 -0.38
CA LYS A 85 20.00 -6.13 0.05
C LYS A 85 18.97 -6.47 1.14
N SER A 86 18.15 -5.52 1.59
CA SER A 86 17.08 -5.76 2.56
C SER A 86 16.20 -6.94 2.13
N THR A 87 15.87 -7.79 3.10
CA THR A 87 15.00 -8.96 2.94
C THR A 87 13.58 -8.70 3.44
N ASN A 88 13.23 -7.45 3.73
CA ASN A 88 11.85 -7.06 4.00
C ASN A 88 11.00 -7.33 2.74
N SER A 89 9.89 -8.05 2.94
CA SER A 89 8.99 -8.49 1.87
C SER A 89 7.86 -7.50 1.58
N TYR A 90 7.74 -6.44 2.37
CA TYR A 90 6.67 -5.47 2.24
C TYR A 90 7.16 -4.10 1.75
N THR A 91 8.42 -3.77 2.03
CA THR A 91 9.02 -2.45 1.75
C THR A 91 10.36 -2.59 1.01
N PHE A 92 11.07 -1.48 0.81
CA PHE A 92 12.47 -1.49 0.38
C PHE A 92 13.47 -1.37 1.55
N GLY A 93 13.01 -1.53 2.80
CA GLY A 93 13.86 -1.39 3.98
C GLY A 93 14.44 0.02 4.12
N ASP A 94 15.72 0.09 4.46
CA ASP A 94 16.56 1.28 4.58
C ASP A 94 17.20 1.71 3.23
N THR A 95 16.64 1.28 2.09
CA THR A 95 17.14 1.71 0.78
C THR A 95 16.86 3.18 0.53
N GLU A 96 17.91 3.97 0.32
CA GLU A 96 17.78 5.36 -0.13
C GLU A 96 17.56 5.41 -1.66
N PHE A 97 16.52 6.13 -2.08
CA PHE A 97 16.24 6.37 -3.49
C PHE A 97 16.69 7.78 -3.91
N THR A 98 17.29 7.87 -5.09
CA THR A 98 17.58 9.16 -5.72
C THR A 98 16.31 9.71 -6.38
N GLY A 99 15.97 10.97 -6.10
CA GLY A 99 14.75 11.61 -6.59
C GLY A 99 14.27 12.73 -5.67
N LEU A 100 13.20 13.44 -6.09
CA LEU A 100 12.53 14.42 -5.23
C LEU A 100 11.71 13.72 -4.15
N ASP A 101 11.08 12.59 -4.48
CA ASP A 101 10.49 11.69 -3.49
C ASP A 101 11.45 10.54 -3.18
N SER A 102 11.91 10.48 -1.93
CA SER A 102 12.75 9.41 -1.40
C SER A 102 11.95 8.19 -0.93
N THR A 103 10.62 8.25 -0.93
CA THR A 103 9.73 7.22 -0.36
C THR A 103 9.02 6.40 -1.43
N ARG A 104 9.74 5.46 -2.04
CA ARG A 104 9.10 4.50 -2.96
C ARG A 104 8.44 3.38 -2.17
N GLN A 105 7.12 3.27 -2.28
CA GLN A 105 6.39 2.13 -1.74
C GLN A 105 6.55 0.91 -2.66
N ARG A 106 6.75 -0.27 -2.06
CA ARG A 106 6.77 -1.53 -2.81
C ARG A 106 5.36 -2.07 -3.02
N PHE A 107 4.55 -2.04 -1.97
CA PHE A 107 3.19 -2.56 -1.93
C PHE A 107 2.32 -1.65 -1.07
N THR A 108 1.01 -1.81 -1.19
CA THR A 108 0.05 -1.26 -0.23
C THR A 108 -0.36 -2.37 0.72
N VAL A 109 -0.19 -2.16 2.02
CA VAL A 109 -0.32 -3.21 3.03
C VAL A 109 -1.31 -2.80 4.10
N PHE A 110 -2.18 -3.73 4.48
CA PHE A 110 -3.10 -3.59 5.61
C PHE A 110 -2.85 -4.71 6.61
N HIS A 111 -2.84 -4.39 7.89
CA HIS A 111 -2.91 -5.37 8.97
C HIS A 111 -4.39 -5.68 9.24
N ALA A 112 -4.73 -6.96 9.23
CA ALA A 112 -6.06 -7.46 9.53
C ALA A 112 -6.02 -8.28 10.82
N THR A 113 -6.98 -8.04 11.70
CA THR A 113 -7.20 -8.84 12.91
C THR A 113 -8.65 -9.29 12.94
N VAL A 114 -8.87 -10.60 13.10
CA VAL A 114 -10.17 -11.25 13.16
C VAL A 114 -10.33 -11.84 14.55
N LYS A 115 -11.35 -11.41 15.28
CA LYS A 115 -11.67 -11.93 16.62
C LYS A 115 -13.05 -12.54 16.60
N ASN A 116 -13.15 -13.81 16.97
CA ASN A 116 -14.43 -14.52 16.95
C ASN A 116 -14.82 -15.02 18.33
N TYR A 117 -15.71 -14.27 19.01
CA TYR A 117 -16.31 -14.70 20.28
C TYR A 117 -17.82 -14.95 20.18
N SER A 118 -18.40 -14.96 18.97
CA SER A 118 -19.85 -15.08 18.75
C SER A 118 -20.25 -16.32 17.96
N TYR A 119 -19.44 -16.72 16.98
CA TYR A 119 -19.80 -17.75 16.02
C TYR A 119 -18.97 -19.02 16.25
N PRO A 120 -19.52 -20.22 15.98
CA PRO A 120 -18.77 -21.47 16.15
C PRO A 120 -17.44 -21.50 15.38
N LYS A 121 -17.48 -20.99 14.14
CA LYS A 121 -16.33 -20.80 13.27
C LYS A 121 -16.63 -19.73 12.23
N VAL A 122 -15.63 -18.92 11.90
CA VAL A 122 -15.68 -17.93 10.82
C VAL A 122 -14.50 -18.13 9.87
N LYS A 123 -14.59 -17.57 8.68
CA LYS A 123 -13.50 -17.57 7.70
C LYS A 123 -13.47 -16.25 6.94
N VAL A 124 -12.26 -15.70 6.81
CA VAL A 124 -11.98 -14.53 5.98
C VAL A 124 -11.03 -14.99 4.88
N ASP A 125 -11.42 -14.84 3.62
CA ASP A 125 -10.55 -15.21 2.50
C ASP A 125 -9.78 -13.98 1.99
N PRO A 126 -8.46 -13.88 2.26
CA PRO A 126 -7.66 -12.74 1.81
C PRO A 126 -7.61 -12.64 0.29
N SER A 127 -7.75 -13.73 -0.46
CA SER A 127 -7.66 -13.74 -1.94
C SER A 127 -8.84 -13.05 -2.64
N ARG A 128 -9.93 -12.84 -1.90
CA ARG A 128 -11.14 -12.15 -2.37
C ARG A 128 -11.22 -10.69 -1.94
N SER A 129 -10.17 -10.21 -1.29
CA SER A 129 -10.07 -8.80 -0.89
C SER A 129 -9.72 -7.91 -2.08
N VAL A 130 -10.41 -6.78 -2.21
CA VAL A 130 -10.21 -5.82 -3.32
C VAL A 130 -10.18 -4.39 -2.80
N LEU A 131 -9.23 -3.59 -3.26
CA LEU A 131 -9.29 -2.13 -3.13
C LEU A 131 -10.01 -1.53 -4.33
N LEU A 132 -11.08 -0.80 -4.07
CA LEU A 132 -11.83 -0.03 -5.07
C LEU A 132 -11.49 1.45 -4.91
N ALA A 133 -10.77 2.02 -5.85
CA ALA A 133 -10.44 3.46 -5.85
C ALA A 133 -11.62 4.30 -6.35
N GLY A 134 -11.76 5.53 -5.86
CA GLY A 134 -12.80 6.48 -6.31
C GLY A 134 -12.75 6.79 -7.81
N ASN A 135 -11.57 6.68 -8.42
CA ASN A 135 -11.36 6.84 -9.86
C ASN A 135 -11.68 5.58 -10.70
N GLY A 136 -12.25 4.54 -10.08
CA GLY A 136 -12.69 3.31 -10.74
C GLY A 136 -11.62 2.24 -10.89
N ARG A 137 -10.35 2.50 -10.51
CA ARG A 137 -9.30 1.47 -10.48
C ARG A 137 -9.60 0.42 -9.41
N GLN A 138 -9.21 -0.82 -9.70
CA GLN A 138 -9.36 -1.93 -8.77
C GLN A 138 -8.01 -2.61 -8.55
N TYR A 139 -7.69 -2.91 -7.29
CA TYR A 139 -6.47 -3.61 -6.91
C TYR A 139 -6.85 -4.85 -6.10
N ARG A 140 -6.64 -6.03 -6.68
CA ARG A 140 -6.84 -7.29 -5.96
C ARG A 140 -5.68 -7.54 -5.00
N SER A 141 -5.97 -8.22 -3.89
CA SER A 141 -4.92 -8.69 -3.01
C SER A 141 -3.97 -9.66 -3.76
N LEU A 142 -2.71 -9.64 -3.35
CA LEU A 142 -1.67 -10.49 -3.89
C LEU A 142 -1.57 -11.76 -3.07
N SER A 143 -1.69 -12.91 -3.74
CA SER A 143 -1.45 -14.21 -3.12
C SER A 143 0.05 -14.44 -2.90
N LEU A 144 0.38 -15.39 -2.02
CA LEU A 144 1.77 -15.83 -1.80
C LEU A 144 2.43 -16.26 -3.12
N ALA A 145 1.71 -16.94 -4.01
CA ALA A 145 2.23 -17.37 -5.31
C ALA A 145 2.56 -16.17 -6.23
N GLN A 146 1.74 -15.12 -6.22
CA GLN A 146 2.01 -13.90 -6.99
C GLN A 146 3.22 -13.15 -6.44
N LEU A 147 3.32 -13.02 -5.11
CA LEU A 147 4.48 -12.42 -4.45
C LEU A 147 5.75 -13.23 -4.68
N GLU A 148 5.67 -14.56 -4.68
CA GLU A 148 6.78 -15.43 -5.03
C GLU A 148 7.27 -15.18 -6.46
N ASN A 149 6.35 -15.09 -7.43
CA ASN A 149 6.70 -14.78 -8.81
C ASN A 149 7.35 -13.39 -8.94
N TYR A 150 6.82 -12.39 -8.23
CA TYR A 150 7.41 -11.06 -8.15
C TYR A 150 8.87 -11.12 -7.66
N TYR A 151 9.13 -11.82 -6.56
CA TYR A 151 10.48 -11.91 -6.01
C TYR A 151 11.44 -12.79 -6.80
N ARG A 152 10.93 -13.83 -7.49
CA ARG A 152 11.74 -14.67 -8.37
C ARG A 152 12.40 -13.86 -9.48
N ALA A 153 11.73 -12.84 -10.02
CA ALA A 153 12.31 -11.96 -11.04
C ALA A 153 13.59 -11.24 -10.54
N TYR A 154 13.68 -10.93 -9.25
CA TYR A 154 14.85 -10.28 -8.64
C TYR A 154 15.96 -11.27 -8.25
N ALA A 155 15.71 -12.59 -8.31
CA ALA A 155 16.70 -13.62 -8.02
C ALA A 155 17.49 -14.08 -9.26
N ILE A 156 17.17 -13.56 -10.45
CA ILE A 156 17.78 -13.99 -11.72
C ILE A 156 19.15 -13.32 -11.87
N GLY A 157 20.21 -14.05 -11.50
CA GLY A 157 21.60 -13.57 -11.61
C GLY A 157 22.71 -14.50 -11.08
N TYR A 158 22.42 -15.77 -10.75
CA TYR A 158 23.41 -16.81 -10.38
C TYR A 158 24.51 -16.39 -9.39
N ARG A 159 24.13 -15.85 -8.21
CA ARG A 159 25.02 -15.80 -7.04
C ARG A 159 24.30 -16.42 -5.85
N GLY A 160 24.95 -17.34 -5.13
CA GLY A 160 24.34 -18.14 -4.07
C GLY A 160 23.61 -17.33 -2.98
N ASN A 161 24.06 -16.10 -2.74
CA ASN A 161 23.45 -15.20 -1.76
C ASN A 161 22.07 -14.68 -2.18
N GLU A 162 21.72 -14.64 -3.48
CA GLU A 162 20.39 -14.18 -3.93
C GLU A 162 19.28 -15.18 -3.62
N TYR A 163 19.57 -16.48 -3.73
CA TYR A 163 18.62 -17.53 -3.35
C TYR A 163 18.35 -17.52 -1.84
N GLY A 164 19.37 -17.25 -1.03
CA GLY A 164 19.21 -17.08 0.42
C GLY A 164 18.25 -15.94 0.76
N ARG A 165 18.46 -14.75 0.16
CA ARG A 165 17.57 -13.61 0.35
C ARG A 165 16.14 -13.83 -0.15
N LEU A 166 15.99 -14.52 -1.29
CA LEU A 166 14.68 -14.92 -1.79
C LEU A 166 13.97 -15.81 -0.76
N ARG A 167 14.66 -16.81 -0.23
CA ARG A 167 14.10 -17.71 0.80
C ARG A 167 13.69 -16.94 2.04
N GLU A 168 14.53 -16.04 2.55
CA GLU A 168 14.21 -15.20 3.71
C GLU A 168 12.95 -14.36 3.48
N ARG A 169 12.82 -13.74 2.29
CA ARG A 169 11.61 -12.97 1.93
C ARG A 169 10.36 -13.84 1.91
N LEU A 170 10.43 -15.02 1.31
CA LEU A 170 9.29 -15.93 1.24
C LEU A 170 8.92 -16.49 2.61
N ASP A 171 9.91 -16.79 3.45
CA ASP A 171 9.68 -17.27 4.81
C ASP A 171 9.03 -16.18 5.68
N LEU A 172 9.37 -14.91 5.49
CA LEU A 172 8.68 -13.79 6.12
C LEU A 172 7.22 -13.73 5.69
N LEU A 173 6.94 -13.74 4.37
CA LEU A 173 5.57 -13.69 3.84
C LEU A 173 4.70 -14.84 4.36
N ARG A 174 5.20 -16.08 4.32
CA ARG A 174 4.47 -17.28 4.79
C ARG A 174 4.02 -17.20 6.24
N ARG A 175 4.76 -16.47 7.09
CA ARG A 175 4.50 -16.39 8.53
C ARG A 175 3.62 -15.22 8.91
N THR A 176 3.48 -14.22 8.04
CA THR A 176 2.93 -12.91 8.42
C THR A 176 1.76 -12.48 7.54
N MET A 177 1.60 -13.02 6.33
CA MET A 177 0.39 -12.81 5.55
C MET A 177 -0.82 -13.41 6.24
N LEU A 178 -1.98 -12.75 6.10
CA LEU A 178 -3.25 -13.32 6.52
C LEU A 178 -3.51 -14.60 5.72
N THR A 179 -3.90 -15.68 6.41
CA THR A 179 -4.28 -16.96 5.81
C THR A 179 -5.79 -17.12 5.80
N ASP A 180 -6.30 -18.03 4.96
CA ASP A 180 -7.73 -18.34 4.85
C ASP A 180 -8.18 -19.42 5.87
N ASP A 181 -7.45 -19.53 6.98
CA ASP A 181 -7.69 -20.51 8.03
C ASP A 181 -9.01 -20.23 8.77
N ILE A 182 -9.62 -21.29 9.29
CA ILE A 182 -10.83 -21.18 10.08
C ILE A 182 -10.49 -20.60 11.45
N VAL A 183 -11.21 -19.56 11.87
CA VAL A 183 -11.12 -18.98 13.22
C VAL A 183 -12.29 -19.52 14.05
N PHE A 184 -11.99 -20.42 14.99
CA PHE A 184 -13.01 -21.00 15.86
C PHE A 184 -13.46 -20.02 16.94
N SER A 185 -14.60 -20.31 17.58
CA SER A 185 -15.08 -19.53 18.73
C SER A 185 -14.03 -19.44 19.83
N GLY A 186 -13.82 -18.23 20.35
CA GLY A 186 -12.81 -17.92 21.36
C GLY A 186 -11.40 -17.70 20.82
N GLN A 187 -11.21 -17.72 19.50
CA GLN A 187 -9.91 -17.54 18.86
C GLN A 187 -9.83 -16.21 18.11
N GLU A 188 -8.58 -15.83 17.87
CA GLU A 188 -8.21 -14.68 17.06
C GLU A 188 -7.22 -15.13 15.98
N ALA A 189 -7.24 -14.45 14.84
CA ALA A 189 -6.26 -14.59 13.78
C ALA A 189 -5.86 -13.20 13.29
N GLU A 190 -4.60 -13.05 12.90
CA GLU A 190 -4.09 -11.79 12.35
C GLU A 190 -3.11 -12.03 11.22
N GLY A 191 -2.93 -11.01 10.38
CA GLY A 191 -1.92 -11.03 9.33
C GLY A 191 -2.07 -9.88 8.35
N TYR A 192 -1.13 -9.81 7.42
CA TYR A 192 -1.09 -8.75 6.42
C TYR A 192 -1.84 -9.13 5.14
N LEU A 193 -2.69 -8.21 4.67
CA LEU A 193 -3.20 -8.15 3.31
C LEU A 193 -2.26 -7.29 2.48
N VAL A 194 -1.86 -7.80 1.31
CA VAL A 194 -0.89 -7.13 0.43
C VAL A 194 -1.57 -6.81 -0.90
N PHE A 195 -1.40 -5.59 -1.39
CA PHE A 195 -1.93 -5.12 -2.65
C PHE A 195 -0.81 -4.51 -3.50
N PRO A 196 -0.98 -4.46 -4.83
CA PRO A 196 -0.12 -3.64 -5.68
C PRO A 196 -0.06 -2.19 -5.19
N VAL A 197 1.05 -1.49 -5.51
CA VAL A 197 1.18 -0.07 -5.23
C VAL A 197 0.05 0.74 -5.87
N LEU A 198 -0.53 1.66 -5.09
CA LEU A 198 -1.55 2.57 -5.59
C LEU A 198 -0.93 3.58 -6.57
N HIS A 199 -1.70 3.93 -7.59
CA HIS A 199 -1.27 4.96 -8.54
C HIS A 199 -1.32 6.34 -7.89
N ASP A 200 -0.46 7.27 -8.31
CA ASP A 200 -0.28 8.59 -7.68
C ASP A 200 -1.53 9.50 -7.74
N ASP A 201 -2.53 9.13 -8.53
CA ASP A 201 -3.80 9.86 -8.72
C ASP A 201 -4.98 9.25 -7.93
N VAL A 202 -4.73 8.22 -7.10
CA VAL A 202 -5.75 7.64 -6.21
C VAL A 202 -5.79 8.43 -4.91
N THR A 203 -6.91 9.11 -4.64
CA THR A 203 -7.20 9.87 -3.41
C THR A 203 -7.84 8.98 -2.35
N ASP A 204 -9.00 8.44 -2.70
CA ASP A 204 -9.88 7.67 -1.84
C ASP A 204 -10.01 6.24 -2.36
N LEU A 205 -10.23 5.31 -1.43
CA LEU A 205 -10.42 3.91 -1.72
C LEU A 205 -11.26 3.21 -0.66
N ARG A 206 -11.93 2.14 -1.09
CA ARG A 206 -12.63 1.20 -0.21
C ARG A 206 -11.93 -0.15 -0.26
N LEU A 207 -11.46 -0.64 0.89
CA LEU A 207 -11.03 -2.03 1.03
C LEU A 207 -12.28 -2.88 1.28
N VAL A 208 -12.61 -3.72 0.31
CA VAL A 208 -13.74 -4.64 0.36
C VAL A 208 -13.22 -6.03 0.69
N LEU A 209 -13.71 -6.60 1.79
CA LEU A 209 -13.58 -8.02 2.10
C LEU A 209 -14.85 -8.71 1.62
N GLU A 210 -14.74 -9.38 0.47
CA GLU A 210 -15.83 -10.18 -0.07
C GLU A 210 -15.98 -11.49 0.72
N ASP A 211 -17.23 -11.91 0.92
CA ASP A 211 -17.59 -13.22 1.48
C ASP A 211 -16.90 -13.56 2.82
N VAL A 212 -17.00 -12.66 3.80
CA VAL A 212 -16.66 -12.96 5.20
C VAL A 212 -17.68 -13.97 5.73
N VAL A 213 -17.28 -15.22 5.88
CA VAL A 213 -18.18 -16.33 6.23
C VAL A 213 -18.37 -16.37 7.75
N LEU A 214 -19.62 -16.22 8.19
CA LEU A 214 -19.99 -16.24 9.62
C LEU A 214 -20.56 -17.60 10.06
N ARG A 215 -21.21 -18.33 9.15
CA ARG A 215 -21.81 -19.64 9.44
C ARG A 215 -21.61 -20.61 8.28
N PHE A 216 -21.63 -21.90 8.65
CA PHE A 216 -21.50 -23.01 7.74
C PHE A 216 -22.66 -23.99 7.92
N ASN A 217 -23.07 -24.64 6.84
CA ASN A 217 -24.04 -25.72 6.87
C ASN A 217 -23.40 -27.05 7.35
N PHE A 218 -24.20 -28.12 7.43
CA PHE A 218 -23.73 -29.44 7.87
C PHE A 218 -22.72 -30.11 6.91
N LEU A 219 -22.66 -29.66 5.65
CA LEU A 219 -21.67 -30.08 4.65
C LEU A 219 -20.36 -29.28 4.73
N GLY A 220 -20.30 -28.26 5.59
CA GLY A 220 -19.15 -27.37 5.72
C GLY A 220 -19.09 -26.26 4.68
N GLU A 221 -20.17 -26.00 3.95
CA GLU A 221 -20.27 -24.90 2.98
C GLU A 221 -20.76 -23.62 3.68
N PRO A 222 -20.35 -22.43 3.23
CA PRO A 222 -20.85 -21.16 3.73
C PRO A 222 -22.38 -21.08 3.64
N SER A 223 -23.05 -20.78 4.75
CA SER A 223 -24.50 -20.56 4.79
C SER A 223 -24.88 -19.10 5.06
N GLU A 224 -24.00 -18.36 5.73
CA GLU A 224 -24.15 -16.93 6.01
C GLU A 224 -22.80 -16.25 5.77
N SER A 225 -22.78 -15.26 4.89
CA SER A 225 -21.61 -14.46 4.57
C SER A 225 -22.00 -12.99 4.49
N ILE A 226 -21.07 -12.12 4.86
CA ILE A 226 -21.24 -10.67 4.77
C ILE A 226 -20.13 -10.06 3.91
N GLU A 227 -20.42 -8.91 3.31
CA GLU A 227 -19.43 -8.06 2.66
C GLU A 227 -19.11 -6.90 3.60
N LEU A 228 -17.83 -6.61 3.79
CA LEU A 228 -17.37 -5.47 4.59
C LEU A 228 -16.56 -4.51 3.74
N ALA A 229 -16.92 -3.22 3.74
CA ALA A 229 -16.25 -2.19 2.98
C ALA A 229 -15.72 -1.09 3.91
N TYR A 230 -14.40 -0.96 3.97
CA TYR A 230 -13.69 -0.01 4.84
C TYR A 230 -13.18 1.16 4.00
N ALA A 231 -13.55 2.37 4.37
CA ALA A 231 -13.20 3.56 3.60
C ALA A 231 -11.88 4.18 4.08
N PHE A 232 -11.00 4.50 3.14
CA PHE A 232 -9.72 5.15 3.39
C PHE A 232 -9.51 6.30 2.41
N ASP A 233 -8.75 7.29 2.86
CA ASP A 233 -8.39 8.48 2.09
C ASP A 233 -6.91 8.81 2.35
N ARG A 234 -6.23 9.44 1.39
CA ARG A 234 -4.85 9.88 1.56
C ARG A 234 -4.60 11.22 0.91
N GLN A 235 -3.71 11.99 1.53
CA GLN A 235 -3.25 13.25 0.97
C GLN A 235 -2.57 13.04 -0.38
N LEU A 236 -2.88 13.88 -1.36
CA LEU A 236 -2.13 13.95 -2.62
C LEU A 236 -1.57 15.36 -2.82
N GLY A 237 -0.48 15.46 -3.56
CA GLY A 237 0.01 16.75 -4.01
C GLY A 237 1.18 16.70 -4.95
N ARG A 238 1.84 17.84 -5.07
CA ARG A 238 2.95 18.08 -5.99
C ARG A 238 4.17 18.51 -5.21
N LEU A 239 5.29 17.87 -5.49
CA LEU A 239 6.61 18.22 -5.00
C LEU A 239 7.41 18.85 -6.14
N TYR A 240 7.85 20.09 -5.92
CA TYR A 240 8.62 20.85 -6.90
C TYR A 240 10.13 20.71 -6.65
N PRO A 241 10.98 20.91 -7.68
CA PRO A 241 12.44 20.82 -7.57
C PRO A 241 13.09 21.72 -6.50
N ASP A 242 12.41 22.80 -6.12
CA ASP A 242 12.82 23.73 -5.06
C ASP A 242 12.46 23.23 -3.64
N GLY A 243 11.91 22.02 -3.52
CA GLY A 243 11.45 21.43 -2.26
C GLY A 243 10.04 21.89 -1.83
N ARG A 244 9.38 22.75 -2.61
CA ARG A 244 8.03 23.21 -2.29
C ARG A 244 7.04 22.07 -2.43
N LYS A 245 6.27 21.80 -1.37
CA LYS A 245 5.19 20.81 -1.33
C LYS A 245 3.84 21.53 -1.40
N VAL A 246 3.07 21.25 -2.44
CA VAL A 246 1.71 21.79 -2.62
C VAL A 246 0.72 20.65 -2.52
N VAL A 247 -0.12 20.68 -1.50
CA VAL A 247 -1.20 19.70 -1.32
C VAL A 247 -2.33 20.03 -2.29
N THR A 248 -2.80 19.03 -3.04
CA THR A 248 -3.94 19.16 -3.96
C THR A 248 -5.20 18.47 -3.45
N HIS A 249 -5.05 17.52 -2.51
CA HIS A 249 -6.16 16.85 -1.84
C HIS A 249 -5.77 16.57 -0.39
N GLU A 250 -6.65 16.93 0.54
CA GLU A 250 -6.52 16.58 1.96
C GLU A 250 -7.54 15.49 2.31
N PRO A 251 -7.15 14.47 3.09
CA PRO A 251 -8.03 13.38 3.42
C PRO A 251 -9.15 13.86 4.33
N ASN A 252 -10.38 13.42 4.04
CA ASN A 252 -11.52 13.68 4.91
C ASN A 252 -11.51 12.70 6.09
N THR A 253 -10.80 13.02 7.16
CA THR A 253 -10.75 12.22 8.40
C THR A 253 -11.72 12.77 9.44
N GLN A 254 -12.38 11.90 10.20
CA GLN A 254 -13.18 12.27 11.38
C GLN A 254 -12.29 12.82 12.52
#